data_AF-A0A8S1WYU1-F1
#
_entry.id   AF-A0A8S1WYU1-F1
#
_cell.length_a   1.000
_cell.length_b   1.000
_cell.length_c   1.000
_cell.angle_alpha   90.00
_cell.angle_beta   90.00
_cell.angle_gamma   90.00
#
_symmetry.space_group_name_H-M   'P 1'
#
loop_
_entity.id
_entity.type
_entity.pdbx_description
1 polymer ?
#
loop_
_entity_poly.entity_id
_entity_poly.type
_entity_poly.pdbx_seq_one_letter_code
_entity_poly.pdbx_strand_id
1 'polypeptide(L)'
;MISQAANQSELSISNLQNQIIKELEVEKWDYNKTRLVKTKLQIRITQENNLIYTKLEGVILRQELYQENSRNLEVLNNMEQIAYLQWHGEYGKNQRKVGKWSATWDGEALQNVGGYYKEDLKEGLWKEPIKNYWSQAKVFESGEYFHNQKKGRWNITEQDKTIVGGGSYNELSQKIGKWIELDEGFYDQLKVTWDGEYKQDKKVGCWDIFYENIKIGGGTFGDGEGIKQGNWVELGNGFSYCSRVTENGEYHKGKKVGRWDMWYKDQDNKQNFQMQYNYNINCLC
;
A
#
# COMPACT_ATOMS: atom_id res chain seq x y z
N MET A 1 20.71 13.23 1.40
CA MET A 1 19.30 13.53 1.06
C MET A 1 18.50 12.29 1.38
N ILE A 2 17.79 12.36 2.50
CA ILE A 2 17.15 11.23 3.16
C ILE A 2 15.97 10.77 2.29
N SER A 3 15.99 9.51 1.86
CA SER A 3 14.80 8.79 1.42
C SER A 3 13.85 8.78 2.60
N GLN A 4 12.86 9.68 2.56
CA GLN A 4 11.68 9.55 3.40
C GLN A 4 10.98 8.30 2.91
N ALA A 5 11.29 7.14 3.50
CA ALA A 5 10.23 6.18 3.78
C ALA A 5 9.09 7.04 4.33
N ALA A 6 7.91 6.99 3.70
CA ALA A 6 6.76 7.71 4.18
C ALA A 6 6.53 7.26 5.63
N ASN A 7 7.12 7.99 6.58
CA ASN A 7 6.56 8.16 7.90
C ASN A 7 5.13 8.55 7.55
N GLN A 8 4.21 7.60 7.67
CA GLN A 8 2.85 7.96 8.02
C GLN A 8 3.08 8.85 9.24
N SER A 9 3.02 10.16 9.04
CA SER A 9 3.17 11.11 10.12
C SER A 9 2.11 10.66 11.11
N GLU A 10 2.51 10.04 12.22
CA GLU A 10 1.58 9.70 13.28
C GLU A 10 0.86 11.00 13.58
N LEU A 11 -0.39 11.03 13.15
CA LEU A 11 -1.21 12.21 13.22
C LEU A 11 -1.51 12.36 14.70
N SER A 12 -0.71 13.17 15.39
CA SER A 12 -0.89 13.36 16.82
C SER A 12 -2.29 13.93 17.05
N ILE A 13 -3.14 13.12 17.65
CA ILE A 13 -4.58 13.35 17.86
C ILE A 13 -4.87 14.73 18.45
N SER A 14 -3.97 15.23 19.31
CA SER A 14 -4.06 16.56 19.91
C SER A 14 -4.18 17.70 18.89
N ASN A 15 -3.71 17.51 17.65
CA ASN A 15 -3.82 18.50 16.58
C ASN A 15 -5.17 18.48 15.85
N LEU A 16 -6.05 17.49 16.09
CA LEU A 16 -7.34 17.35 15.40
C LEU A 16 -8.54 17.83 16.24
N GLN A 17 -8.38 18.00 17.56
CA GLN A 17 -9.48 18.32 18.48
C GLN A 17 -10.01 19.78 18.40
N ASN A 18 -9.44 20.63 17.55
CA ASN A 18 -9.82 22.06 17.43
C ASN A 18 -10.57 22.42 16.13
N GLN A 19 -11.43 21.52 15.60
CA GLN A 19 -12.09 21.71 14.29
C GLN A 19 -11.09 21.87 13.12
N ILE A 20 -9.84 21.44 13.30
CA ILE A 20 -8.82 21.57 12.26
C ILE A 20 -9.14 20.56 11.17
N ILE A 21 -9.70 21.08 10.07
CA ILE A 21 -9.83 20.34 8.83
C ILE A 21 -8.40 20.08 8.34
N LYS A 22 -8.00 18.82 8.31
CA LYS A 22 -6.77 18.43 7.65
C LYS A 22 -7.09 17.98 6.23
N GLU A 23 -6.36 18.50 5.26
CA GLU A 23 -6.34 17.91 3.93
C GLU A 23 -5.50 16.64 3.95
N LEU A 24 -6.08 15.56 3.46
CA LEU A 24 -5.45 14.26 3.31
C LEU A 24 -5.38 13.92 1.82
N GLU A 25 -4.18 13.63 1.33
CA GLU A 25 -4.02 13.04 0.01
C GLU A 25 -4.27 11.53 0.09
N VAL A 26 -5.22 11.06 -0.70
CA VAL A 26 -5.61 9.64 -0.79
C VAL A 26 -5.54 9.15 -2.22
N GLU A 27 -5.40 7.85 -2.39
CA GLU A 27 -5.46 7.16 -3.67
C GLU A 27 -6.90 6.82 -4.03
N LYS A 28 -7.25 6.99 -5.30
CA LYS A 28 -8.49 6.50 -5.89
C LYS A 28 -8.20 5.87 -7.24
N TRP A 29 -8.96 4.86 -7.62
CA TRP A 29 -8.88 4.32 -8.97
C TRP A 29 -9.55 5.28 -9.98
N ASP A 30 -8.84 5.62 -11.06
CA ASP A 30 -9.38 6.35 -12.19
C ASP A 30 -9.73 5.35 -13.30
N TYR A 31 -11.01 5.00 -13.43
CA TYR A 31 -11.49 4.03 -14.41
C TYR A 31 -11.20 4.43 -15.85
N ASN A 32 -11.12 5.72 -16.16
CA ASN A 32 -10.81 6.20 -17.51
C ASN A 32 -9.33 6.06 -17.85
N LYS A 33 -8.46 6.20 -16.84
CA LYS A 33 -6.99 6.10 -17.01
C LYS A 33 -6.43 4.74 -16.62
N THR A 34 -7.28 3.84 -16.13
CA THR A 34 -6.95 2.50 -15.62
C THR A 34 -5.72 2.52 -14.72
N ARG A 35 -5.70 3.46 -13.77
CA ARG A 35 -4.59 3.63 -12.82
C ARG A 35 -5.06 4.28 -11.52
N LEU A 36 -4.28 4.12 -10.46
CA LEU A 36 -4.43 4.91 -9.24
C LEU A 36 -4.03 6.37 -9.50
N VAL A 37 -4.85 7.29 -9.01
CA VAL A 37 -4.57 8.72 -8.99
C VAL A 37 -4.73 9.26 -7.58
N LYS A 38 -3.97 10.30 -7.28
CA LYS A 38 -4.08 11.01 -6.01
C LYS A 38 -5.23 12.02 -6.06
N THR A 39 -5.98 12.10 -4.97
CA THR A 39 -7.04 13.09 -4.75
C THR A 39 -6.95 13.61 -3.33
N LYS A 40 -7.55 14.76 -3.06
CA LYS A 40 -7.62 15.32 -1.71
C LYS A 40 -8.97 15.04 -1.06
N LEU A 41 -8.94 14.73 0.23
CA LEU A 41 -10.09 14.68 1.13
C LEU A 41 -9.86 15.61 2.32
N GLN A 42 -10.94 15.94 3.00
CA GLN A 42 -10.94 16.61 4.29
C GLN A 42 -11.25 15.59 5.38
N ILE A 43 -10.44 15.57 6.43
CA ILE A 43 -10.69 14.79 7.64
C ILE A 43 -10.89 15.74 8.82
N ARG A 44 -11.93 15.50 9.63
CA ARG A 44 -12.24 16.28 10.83
C ARG A 44 -12.86 15.41 11.92
N ILE A 45 -12.66 15.81 13.17
CA ILE A 45 -13.35 15.23 14.32
C ILE A 45 -14.40 16.23 14.80
N THR A 46 -15.65 15.80 14.94
CA THR A 46 -16.74 16.66 15.44
C THR A 46 -16.72 16.76 16.97
N GLN A 47 -17.53 17.67 17.53
CA GLN A 47 -17.73 17.80 18.98
C GLN A 47 -18.36 16.55 19.61
N GLU A 48 -19.04 15.73 18.82
CA GLU A 48 -19.62 14.45 19.23
C GLU A 48 -18.63 13.30 19.10
N ASN A 49 -17.34 13.60 18.89
CA ASN A 49 -16.29 12.65 18.58
C ASN A 49 -16.62 11.79 17.37
N ASN A 50 -17.18 12.37 16.29
CA ASN A 50 -17.30 11.65 15.02
C ASN A 50 -16.09 11.99 14.13
N LEU A 51 -15.35 10.99 13.68
CA LEU A 51 -14.39 11.15 12.59
C LEU A 51 -15.13 11.15 11.26
N ILE A 52 -15.00 12.24 10.51
CA ILE A 52 -15.67 12.42 9.23
C ILE A 52 -14.65 12.60 8.12
N TYR A 53 -14.81 11.81 7.06
CA TYR A 53 -14.11 11.96 5.79
C TYR A 53 -15.04 12.62 4.79
N THR A 54 -14.62 13.71 4.16
CA THR A 54 -15.43 14.48 3.22
C THR A 54 -14.61 14.81 1.97
N LYS A 55 -15.23 14.75 0.78
CA LYS A 55 -14.61 15.28 -0.44
C LYS A 55 -14.58 16.81 -0.41
N LEU A 56 -13.79 17.45 -1.28
CA LEU A 56 -13.69 18.92 -1.32
C LEU A 56 -15.03 19.60 -1.67
N GLU A 57 -15.89 18.91 -2.41
CA GLU A 57 -17.25 19.33 -2.72
C GLU A 57 -18.27 19.14 -1.57
N GLY A 58 -17.85 18.66 -0.40
CA GLY A 58 -18.72 18.50 0.78
C GLY A 58 -19.42 17.15 0.90
N VAL A 59 -19.20 16.21 -0.03
CA VAL A 59 -19.78 14.87 0.04
C VAL A 59 -19.10 14.05 1.14
N ILE A 60 -19.88 13.61 2.14
CA ILE A 60 -19.41 12.73 3.21
C ILE A 60 -19.20 11.32 2.64
N LEU A 61 -18.00 10.77 2.85
CA LEU A 61 -17.65 9.41 2.44
C LEU A 61 -17.78 8.41 3.59
N ARG A 62 -17.39 8.84 4.80
CA ARG A 62 -17.38 8.00 5.99
C ARG A 62 -17.61 8.86 7.22
N GLN A 63 -18.40 8.34 8.14
CA GLN A 63 -18.57 8.89 9.48
C GLN A 63 -18.49 7.73 10.47
N GLU A 64 -17.61 7.83 11.45
CA GLU A 64 -17.47 6.82 12.49
C GLU A 64 -17.22 7.46 13.85
N LEU A 65 -17.63 6.78 14.91
CA LEU A 65 -17.39 7.25 16.28
C LEU A 65 -15.90 7.10 16.60
N TYR A 66 -15.24 8.23 16.81
CA TYR A 66 -13.88 8.34 17.30
C TYR A 66 -13.83 8.17 18.81
N GLN A 67 -12.81 7.46 19.29
CA GLN A 67 -12.58 7.26 20.71
C GLN A 67 -11.23 7.88 21.09
N GLU A 68 -11.26 8.91 21.94
CA GLU A 68 -10.05 9.66 22.36
C GLU A 68 -8.97 8.78 22.99
N ASN A 69 -9.36 7.65 23.59
CA ASN A 69 -8.42 6.71 24.22
C ASN A 69 -7.77 5.74 23.23
N SER A 70 -8.20 5.72 21.96
CA SER A 70 -7.56 4.91 20.94
C SER A 70 -6.22 5.53 20.59
N ARG A 71 -5.14 4.87 21.02
CA ARG A 71 -3.77 5.38 20.85
C ARG A 71 -3.38 5.57 19.38
N ASN A 72 -4.04 4.84 18.47
CA ASN A 72 -3.71 4.82 17.05
C ASN A 72 -4.98 5.02 16.22
N LEU A 73 -5.17 6.23 15.69
CA LEU A 73 -6.18 6.46 14.67
C LEU A 73 -5.69 5.87 13.34
N GLU A 74 -6.36 4.82 12.86
CA GLU A 74 -6.10 4.28 11.54
C GLU A 74 -6.66 5.23 10.47
N VAL A 75 -5.78 6.01 9.86
CA VAL A 75 -6.14 6.88 8.75
C VAL A 75 -6.01 6.10 7.45
N LEU A 76 -7.15 5.78 6.85
CA LEU A 76 -7.21 5.12 5.55
C LEU A 76 -6.72 6.08 4.46
N ASN A 77 -5.89 5.58 3.55
CA ASN A 77 -5.33 6.35 2.43
C ASN A 77 -5.90 5.92 1.07
N ASN A 78 -6.86 5.00 1.05
CA ASN A 78 -7.56 4.56 -0.15
C ASN A 78 -9.04 5.00 -0.08
N MET A 79 -9.49 5.71 -1.12
CA MET A 79 -10.82 6.31 -1.15
C MET A 79 -11.96 5.27 -1.17
N GLU A 80 -11.77 4.14 -1.84
CA GLU A 80 -12.78 3.06 -1.85
C GLU A 80 -12.86 2.40 -0.47
N GLN A 81 -11.72 2.14 0.19
CA GLN A 81 -11.75 1.63 1.56
C GLN A 81 -12.46 2.60 2.52
N ILE A 82 -12.19 3.90 2.39
CA ILE A 82 -12.90 4.92 3.19
C ILE A 82 -14.41 4.79 2.99
N ALA A 83 -14.87 4.71 1.74
CA ALA A 83 -16.30 4.69 1.42
C ALA A 83 -17.00 3.37 1.78
N TYR A 84 -16.33 2.22 1.58
CA TYR A 84 -17.00 0.92 1.52
C TYR A 84 -16.59 -0.05 2.63
N LEU A 85 -15.38 0.06 3.19
CA LEU A 85 -14.89 -0.88 4.20
C LEU A 85 -15.42 -0.53 5.59
N GLN A 86 -16.17 -1.45 6.20
CA GLN A 86 -16.66 -1.32 7.57
C GLN A 86 -16.24 -2.52 8.41
N TRP A 87 -15.80 -2.27 9.64
CA TRP A 87 -15.41 -3.29 10.61
C TRP A 87 -16.51 -3.46 11.65
N HIS A 88 -16.87 -4.71 11.93
CA HIS A 88 -17.92 -5.10 12.88
C HIS A 88 -17.33 -6.00 13.96
N GLY A 89 -17.76 -5.80 15.20
CA GLY A 89 -17.32 -6.61 16.33
C GLY A 89 -17.88 -6.07 17.64
N GLU A 90 -17.42 -6.66 18.74
CA GLU A 90 -17.90 -6.30 20.07
C GLU A 90 -16.93 -5.35 20.76
N TYR A 91 -17.50 -4.46 21.57
CA TYR A 91 -16.79 -3.61 22.49
C TYR A 91 -17.01 -4.12 23.91
N GLY A 92 -15.90 -4.32 24.63
CA GLY A 92 -15.91 -4.74 26.02
C GLY A 92 -16.11 -3.59 26.98
N LYS A 93 -15.80 -3.82 28.26
CA LYS A 93 -15.74 -2.76 29.27
C LYS A 93 -14.77 -1.68 28.81
N ASN A 94 -15.13 -0.41 29.01
CA ASN A 94 -14.36 0.77 28.61
C ASN A 94 -14.27 1.01 27.09
N GLN A 95 -15.22 0.49 26.31
CA GLN A 95 -15.30 0.70 24.85
C GLN A 95 -14.06 0.18 24.08
N ARG A 96 -13.35 -0.80 24.64
CA ARG A 96 -12.21 -1.45 23.99
C ARG A 96 -12.66 -2.56 23.07
N LYS A 97 -11.99 -2.75 21.93
CA LYS A 97 -12.30 -3.86 21.03
C LYS A 97 -12.01 -5.20 21.71
N VAL A 98 -12.96 -6.12 21.63
CA VAL A 98 -12.82 -7.49 22.16
C VAL A 98 -13.45 -8.49 21.19
N GLY A 99 -13.10 -9.75 21.35
CA GLY A 99 -13.80 -10.82 20.66
C GLY A 99 -13.45 -10.90 19.17
N LYS A 100 -14.33 -11.55 18.42
CA LYS A 100 -14.18 -11.73 16.98
C LYS A 100 -14.62 -10.47 16.24
N TRP A 101 -13.82 -10.04 15.29
CA TRP A 101 -14.11 -8.94 14.38
C TRP A 101 -14.18 -9.45 12.95
N SER A 102 -15.07 -8.86 12.16
CA SER A 102 -15.24 -9.13 10.74
C SER A 102 -15.37 -7.82 9.95
N ALA A 103 -15.28 -7.91 8.63
CA ALA A 103 -15.44 -6.74 7.76
C ALA A 103 -16.56 -6.94 6.73
N THR A 104 -17.19 -5.84 6.35
CA THR A 104 -18.05 -5.74 5.17
C THR A 104 -17.44 -4.78 4.15
N TRP A 105 -17.75 -4.98 2.88
CA TRP A 105 -17.44 -4.09 1.78
C TRP A 105 -18.74 -3.70 1.07
N ASP A 106 -19.08 -2.41 1.12
CA ASP A 106 -20.34 -1.89 0.56
C ASP A 106 -21.58 -2.64 1.07
N GLY A 107 -21.57 -2.94 2.38
CA GLY A 107 -22.63 -3.70 3.06
C GLY A 107 -22.55 -5.23 2.89
N GLU A 108 -21.73 -5.75 1.98
CA GLU A 108 -21.56 -7.19 1.78
C GLU A 108 -20.48 -7.77 2.72
N ALA A 109 -20.76 -8.90 3.36
CA ALA A 109 -19.80 -9.55 4.24
C ALA A 109 -18.58 -10.09 3.47
N LEU A 110 -17.38 -9.69 3.89
CA LEU A 110 -16.14 -10.23 3.34
C LEU A 110 -15.84 -11.59 4.00
N GLN A 111 -15.77 -12.64 3.19
CA GLN A 111 -15.60 -14.01 3.71
C GLN A 111 -14.26 -14.19 4.42
N ASN A 112 -14.31 -14.74 5.63
CA ASN A 112 -13.15 -15.04 6.47
C ASN A 112 -12.24 -13.84 6.77
N VAL A 113 -12.68 -12.60 6.52
CA VAL A 113 -11.91 -11.38 6.83
C VAL A 113 -12.15 -10.98 8.28
N GLY A 114 -11.06 -10.60 8.94
CA GLY A 114 -10.99 -10.20 10.33
C GLY A 114 -10.15 -11.15 11.18
N GLY A 115 -10.41 -11.14 12.49
CA GLY A 115 -9.60 -11.85 13.47
C GLY A 115 -10.13 -11.64 14.88
N TYR A 116 -9.26 -11.76 15.87
CA TYR A 116 -9.63 -11.64 17.27
C TYR A 116 -8.92 -10.47 17.94
N TYR A 117 -9.66 -9.69 18.74
CA TYR A 117 -9.10 -8.70 19.66
C TYR A 117 -9.11 -9.24 21.08
N LYS A 118 -7.95 -9.11 21.76
CA LYS A 118 -7.80 -9.33 23.19
C LYS A 118 -7.34 -8.02 23.82
N GLU A 119 -8.21 -7.44 24.65
CA GLU A 119 -7.93 -6.18 25.36
C GLU A 119 -7.53 -5.01 24.44
N ASP A 120 -8.25 -4.81 23.33
CA ASP A 120 -7.97 -3.79 22.30
C ASP A 120 -6.75 -4.06 21.41
N LEU A 121 -6.13 -5.24 21.54
CA LEU A 121 -4.98 -5.65 20.74
C LEU A 121 -5.35 -6.80 19.81
N LYS A 122 -4.99 -6.70 18.52
CA LYS A 122 -5.08 -7.79 17.55
C LYS A 122 -4.21 -8.95 18.03
N GLU A 123 -4.81 -10.13 18.08
CA GLU A 123 -4.20 -11.36 18.57
C GLU A 123 -4.55 -12.54 17.65
N GLY A 124 -3.61 -13.45 17.44
CA GLY A 124 -3.80 -14.68 16.69
C GLY A 124 -3.91 -14.47 15.18
N LEU A 125 -4.63 -15.35 14.50
CA LEU A 125 -4.77 -15.31 13.04
C LEU A 125 -5.67 -14.16 12.61
N TRP A 126 -5.19 -13.42 11.62
CA TRP A 126 -5.92 -12.34 10.98
C TRP A 126 -5.87 -12.47 9.47
N LYS A 127 -6.93 -11.98 8.84
CA LYS A 127 -7.00 -11.71 7.41
C LYS A 127 -7.57 -10.32 7.21
N GLU A 128 -6.88 -9.47 6.46
CA GLU A 128 -7.26 -8.08 6.25
C GLU A 128 -7.15 -7.70 4.77
N PRO A 129 -7.99 -6.78 4.27
CA PRO A 129 -7.78 -6.17 2.96
C PRO A 129 -6.40 -5.49 2.90
N ILE A 130 -5.65 -5.64 1.81
CA ILE A 130 -4.39 -4.90 1.67
C ILE A 130 -4.63 -3.39 1.66
N LYS A 131 -3.60 -2.58 1.93
CA LYS A 131 -3.69 -1.11 1.97
C LYS A 131 -4.36 -0.49 0.74
N ASN A 132 -4.11 -1.05 -0.44
CA ASN A 132 -4.68 -0.56 -1.70
C ASN A 132 -5.85 -1.44 -2.18
N TYR A 133 -6.59 -2.04 -1.25
CA TYR A 133 -7.76 -2.84 -1.62
C TYR A 133 -8.81 -2.00 -2.32
N TRP A 134 -9.38 -2.56 -3.38
CA TRP A 134 -10.49 -1.99 -4.11
C TRP A 134 -11.31 -3.11 -4.77
N SER A 135 -12.49 -2.76 -5.26
CA SER A 135 -13.51 -3.71 -5.75
C SER A 135 -13.01 -4.71 -6.81
N GLN A 136 -12.02 -4.34 -7.64
CA GLN A 136 -11.47 -5.22 -8.67
C GLN A 136 -10.22 -6.01 -8.23
N ALA A 137 -9.47 -5.56 -7.21
CA ALA A 137 -8.29 -6.29 -6.76
C ALA A 137 -8.66 -7.51 -5.89
N LYS A 138 -9.59 -7.32 -4.93
CA LYS A 138 -10.00 -8.37 -3.98
C LYS A 138 -8.82 -9.14 -3.36
N VAL A 139 -7.79 -8.40 -2.95
CA VAL A 139 -6.55 -8.96 -2.39
C VAL A 139 -6.52 -8.82 -0.87
N PHE A 140 -6.21 -9.91 -0.18
CA PHE A 140 -6.09 -9.94 1.27
C PHE A 140 -4.66 -10.26 1.69
N GLU A 141 -4.25 -9.77 2.84
CA GLU A 141 -3.09 -10.29 3.55
C GLU A 141 -3.55 -11.05 4.78
N SER A 142 -2.87 -12.15 5.09
CA SER A 142 -3.18 -12.97 6.27
C SER A 142 -1.93 -13.48 6.95
N GLY A 143 -1.99 -13.58 8.27
CA GLY A 143 -0.90 -14.02 9.11
C GLY A 143 -1.28 -13.92 10.58
N GLU A 144 -0.27 -13.95 11.45
CA GLU A 144 -0.47 -13.89 12.89
C GLU A 144 -0.12 -12.51 13.45
N TYR A 145 -1.00 -12.00 14.31
CA TYR A 145 -0.72 -10.87 15.18
C TYR A 145 -0.44 -11.36 16.61
N PHE A 146 0.46 -10.67 17.30
CA PHE A 146 0.66 -10.76 18.73
C PHE A 146 0.70 -9.35 19.31
N HIS A 147 -0.27 -8.96 20.13
CA HIS A 147 -0.35 -7.59 20.67
C HIS A 147 -0.20 -6.47 19.61
N ASN A 148 -1.01 -6.49 18.55
CA ASN A 148 -0.93 -5.56 17.40
C ASN A 148 0.35 -5.64 16.54
N GLN A 149 1.25 -6.58 16.81
CA GLN A 149 2.48 -6.80 16.03
C GLN A 149 2.31 -7.95 15.05
N LYS A 150 2.57 -7.72 13.75
CA LYS A 150 2.65 -8.79 12.74
C LYS A 150 3.84 -9.68 13.05
N LYS A 151 3.64 -11.00 13.09
CA LYS A 151 4.67 -12.02 13.36
C LYS A 151 4.68 -13.11 12.31
N GLY A 152 5.84 -13.73 12.13
CA GLY A 152 5.97 -14.95 11.34
C GLY A 152 5.59 -14.76 9.87
N ARG A 153 5.05 -15.80 9.25
CA ARG A 153 4.70 -15.82 7.83
C ARG A 153 3.40 -15.04 7.59
N TRP A 154 3.45 -14.16 6.60
CA TRP A 154 2.31 -13.44 6.06
C TRP A 154 2.16 -13.76 4.59
N ASN A 155 0.94 -14.13 4.18
CA ASN A 155 0.62 -14.46 2.80
C ASN A 155 -0.29 -13.39 2.23
N ILE A 156 -0.13 -13.10 0.94
CA ILE A 156 -1.03 -12.22 0.18
C ILE A 156 -1.83 -13.11 -0.77
N THR A 157 -3.15 -13.09 -0.68
CA THR A 157 -4.04 -13.94 -1.46
C THR A 157 -5.00 -13.13 -2.33
N GLU A 158 -5.21 -13.61 -3.55
CA GLU A 158 -6.21 -13.08 -4.49
C GLU A 158 -7.48 -13.94 -4.40
N GLN A 159 -8.64 -13.30 -4.18
CA GLN A 159 -9.97 -13.94 -4.13
C GLN A 159 -10.02 -15.21 -3.25
N ASP A 160 -9.26 -15.21 -2.14
CA ASP A 160 -9.18 -16.30 -1.15
C ASP A 160 -8.62 -17.63 -1.63
N LYS A 161 -7.99 -17.67 -2.81
CA LYS A 161 -7.57 -18.92 -3.44
C LYS A 161 -6.09 -19.00 -3.70
N THR A 162 -5.52 -17.98 -4.35
CA THR A 162 -4.15 -18.05 -4.86
C THR A 162 -3.23 -17.17 -4.03
N ILE A 163 -2.16 -17.74 -3.47
CA ILE A 163 -1.09 -16.94 -2.87
C ILE A 163 -0.34 -16.24 -4.01
N VAL A 164 -0.44 -14.91 -4.04
CA VAL A 164 0.20 -14.04 -5.04
C VAL A 164 1.41 -13.30 -4.47
N GLY A 165 1.59 -13.33 -3.15
CA GLY A 165 2.78 -12.78 -2.51
C GLY A 165 2.86 -13.00 -1.01
N GLY A 166 3.63 -12.16 -0.33
CA GLY A 166 3.88 -12.21 1.11
C GLY A 166 5.34 -12.48 1.46
N GLY A 167 5.60 -12.71 2.74
CA GLY A 167 6.93 -12.89 3.30
C GLY A 167 6.87 -13.10 4.81
N SER A 168 7.93 -12.78 5.53
CA SER A 168 8.00 -13.01 6.98
C SER A 168 8.33 -11.75 7.76
N TYR A 169 7.74 -11.63 8.95
CA TYR A 169 8.06 -10.62 9.96
C TYR A 169 8.86 -11.24 11.12
N ASN A 170 9.78 -10.47 11.68
CA ASN A 170 10.55 -10.85 12.86
C ASN A 170 9.81 -10.47 14.17
N GLU A 171 10.49 -10.66 15.30
CA GLU A 171 9.94 -10.34 16.63
C GLU A 171 9.71 -8.84 16.90
N LEU A 172 10.22 -7.96 16.04
CA LEU A 172 10.00 -6.52 16.13
C LEU A 172 8.98 -6.04 15.08
N SER A 173 8.23 -6.96 14.46
CA SER A 173 7.32 -6.68 13.33
C SER A 173 7.99 -6.05 12.12
N GLN A 174 9.26 -6.38 11.90
CA GLN A 174 10.00 -5.93 10.73
C GLN A 174 10.02 -7.02 9.67
N LYS A 175 9.80 -6.66 8.41
CA LYS A 175 9.96 -7.54 7.26
C LYS A 175 11.39 -8.07 7.22
N ILE A 176 11.51 -9.38 7.01
CA ILE A 176 12.78 -10.11 6.86
C ILE A 176 12.68 -11.17 5.76
N GLY A 177 13.83 -11.51 5.18
CA GLY A 177 13.99 -12.60 4.21
C GLY A 177 13.30 -12.31 2.87
N LYS A 178 12.90 -13.38 2.18
CA LYS A 178 12.23 -13.30 0.87
C LYS A 178 10.83 -12.70 0.99
N TRP A 179 10.51 -11.79 0.07
CA TRP A 179 9.22 -11.15 -0.04
C TRP A 179 8.79 -11.01 -1.49
N ILE A 180 7.50 -11.25 -1.73
CA ILE A 180 6.83 -10.90 -2.97
C ILE A 180 5.81 -9.81 -2.64
N GLU A 181 6.02 -8.61 -3.16
CA GLU A 181 5.11 -7.48 -3.02
C GLU A 181 4.26 -7.31 -4.27
N LEU A 182 3.05 -6.78 -4.10
CA LEU A 182 2.21 -6.41 -5.22
C LEU A 182 2.49 -4.97 -5.63
N ASP A 183 2.42 -4.70 -6.93
CA ASP A 183 2.42 -3.33 -7.43
C ASP A 183 1.18 -2.57 -6.94
N GLU A 184 1.28 -1.24 -6.83
CA GLU A 184 0.16 -0.40 -6.41
C GLU A 184 -1.05 -0.54 -7.34
N GLY A 185 -0.81 -0.75 -8.64
CA GLY A 185 -1.82 -1.01 -9.65
C GLY A 185 -2.23 -2.46 -9.78
N PHE A 186 -2.01 -3.32 -8.78
CA PHE A 186 -2.36 -4.74 -8.90
C PHE A 186 -3.88 -4.98 -9.02
N TYR A 187 -4.29 -5.67 -10.08
CA TYR A 187 -5.65 -6.21 -10.25
C TYR A 187 -5.67 -7.36 -11.26
N ASP A 188 -6.84 -7.94 -11.52
CA ASP A 188 -7.01 -9.14 -12.36
C ASP A 188 -6.31 -9.06 -13.74
N GLN A 189 -6.24 -7.88 -14.38
CA GLN A 189 -5.55 -7.71 -15.68
C GLN A 189 -4.13 -7.15 -15.56
N LEU A 190 -3.69 -6.73 -14.38
CA LEU A 190 -2.37 -6.15 -14.15
C LEU A 190 -1.71 -6.79 -12.93
N LYS A 191 -1.22 -8.02 -13.10
CA LYS A 191 -0.60 -8.79 -12.03
C LYS A 191 0.91 -8.56 -11.98
N VAL A 192 1.28 -7.35 -11.56
CA VAL A 192 2.69 -6.99 -11.38
C VAL A 192 3.12 -7.26 -9.94
N THR A 193 4.22 -7.98 -9.78
CA THR A 193 4.81 -8.28 -8.48
C THR A 193 6.30 -7.95 -8.43
N TRP A 194 6.79 -7.72 -7.22
CA TRP A 194 8.18 -7.41 -6.92
C TRP A 194 8.72 -8.49 -5.99
N ASP A 195 9.70 -9.27 -6.45
CA ASP A 195 10.34 -10.33 -5.68
C ASP A 195 11.73 -9.89 -5.23
N GLY A 196 12.02 -9.95 -3.94
CA GLY A 196 13.33 -9.64 -3.42
C GLY A 196 13.47 -9.97 -1.95
N GLU A 197 14.42 -9.31 -1.30
CA GLU A 197 14.72 -9.54 0.11
C GLU A 197 14.58 -8.29 0.97
N TYR A 198 14.12 -8.51 2.18
CA TYR A 198 14.10 -7.54 3.26
C TYR A 198 15.11 -7.91 4.36
N LYS A 199 15.71 -6.88 4.94
CA LYS A 199 16.48 -6.93 6.18
C LYS A 199 16.02 -5.79 7.08
N GLN A 200 15.26 -6.11 8.12
CA GLN A 200 14.75 -5.13 9.10
C GLN A 200 13.98 -3.98 8.41
N ASP A 201 12.95 -4.32 7.63
CA ASP A 201 12.14 -3.38 6.82
C ASP A 201 12.89 -2.64 5.70
N LYS A 202 14.16 -2.95 5.45
CA LYS A 202 14.91 -2.40 4.31
C LYS A 202 15.00 -3.41 3.18
N LYS A 203 14.62 -2.99 1.97
CA LYS A 203 14.88 -3.75 0.75
C LYS A 203 16.40 -3.88 0.55
N VAL A 204 16.89 -5.07 0.30
CA VAL A 204 18.31 -5.35 0.07
C VAL A 204 18.50 -6.26 -1.13
N GLY A 205 19.69 -6.22 -1.72
CA GLY A 205 20.06 -7.13 -2.81
C GLY A 205 19.24 -6.92 -4.08
N CYS A 206 19.11 -7.98 -4.87
CA CYS A 206 18.36 -7.95 -6.13
C CYS A 206 16.85 -7.98 -5.88
N TRP A 207 16.15 -7.13 -6.62
CA TRP A 207 14.69 -7.05 -6.65
C TRP A 207 14.23 -7.15 -8.10
N ASP A 208 13.46 -8.19 -8.39
CA ASP A 208 12.98 -8.51 -9.72
C ASP A 208 11.51 -8.11 -9.87
N ILE A 209 11.15 -7.55 -11.02
CA ILE A 209 9.76 -7.15 -11.33
C ILE A 209 9.19 -8.18 -12.30
N PHE A 210 8.07 -8.79 -11.92
CA PHE A 210 7.37 -9.79 -12.70
C PHE A 210 6.01 -9.27 -13.15
N TYR A 211 5.64 -9.58 -14.40
CA TYR A 211 4.28 -9.43 -14.91
C TYR A 211 3.85 -10.79 -15.46
N GLU A 212 2.76 -11.37 -14.93
CA GLU A 212 2.29 -12.71 -15.31
C GLU A 212 3.40 -13.79 -15.25
N ASN A 213 4.21 -13.77 -14.20
CA ASN A 213 5.38 -14.65 -13.99
C ASN A 213 6.54 -14.45 -14.98
N ILE A 214 6.49 -13.43 -15.83
CA ILE A 214 7.60 -13.06 -16.73
C ILE A 214 8.38 -11.92 -16.07
N LYS A 215 9.69 -12.11 -15.88
CA LYS A 215 10.57 -11.03 -15.42
C LYS A 215 10.64 -9.94 -16.48
N ILE A 216 10.16 -8.75 -16.14
CA ILE A 216 10.12 -7.57 -17.03
C ILE A 216 11.07 -6.46 -16.59
N GLY A 217 11.60 -6.55 -15.37
CA GLY A 217 12.54 -5.57 -14.86
C GLY A 217 13.14 -5.95 -13.52
N GLY A 218 13.66 -4.95 -12.83
CA GLY A 218 14.34 -5.11 -11.56
C GLY A 218 15.63 -4.32 -11.46
N GLY A 219 16.32 -4.49 -10.35
CA GLY A 219 17.62 -3.90 -10.08
C GLY A 219 18.12 -4.27 -8.70
N THR A 220 19.10 -3.52 -8.18
CA THR A 220 19.73 -3.80 -6.90
C THR A 220 19.52 -2.67 -5.90
N PHE A 221 19.13 -3.02 -4.68
CA PHE A 221 19.19 -2.13 -3.53
C PHE A 221 20.53 -2.31 -2.80
N GLY A 222 21.09 -1.20 -2.33
CA GLY A 222 22.29 -1.20 -1.51
C GLY A 222 22.06 -1.83 -0.14
N ASP A 223 23.17 -2.29 0.45
CA ASP A 223 23.14 -2.94 1.75
C ASP A 223 22.78 -1.94 2.86
N GLY A 224 21.63 -2.15 3.50
CA GLY A 224 21.28 -1.53 4.78
C GLY A 224 20.41 -0.27 4.73
N GLU A 225 20.32 0.45 3.60
CA GLU A 225 19.53 1.69 3.54
C GLU A 225 18.25 1.59 2.71
N GLY A 226 18.04 0.51 1.95
CA GLY A 226 16.91 0.40 1.03
C GLY A 226 16.99 1.39 -0.13
N ILE A 227 18.22 1.75 -0.53
CA ILE A 227 18.48 2.73 -1.59
C ILE A 227 18.80 2.01 -2.89
N LYS A 228 18.10 2.37 -3.97
CA LYS A 228 18.40 1.86 -5.32
C LYS A 228 19.79 2.27 -5.77
N GLN A 229 20.52 1.34 -6.37
CA GLN A 229 21.86 1.54 -6.91
C GLN A 229 22.07 0.75 -8.21
N GLY A 230 22.94 1.26 -9.08
CA GLY A 230 23.32 0.60 -10.33
C GLY A 230 22.20 0.62 -11.38
N ASN A 231 22.22 -0.34 -12.29
CA ASN A 231 21.26 -0.41 -13.38
C ASN A 231 19.89 -0.91 -12.89
N TRP A 232 18.83 -0.28 -13.38
CA TRP A 232 17.45 -0.59 -13.06
C TRP A 232 16.60 -0.59 -14.32
N VAL A 233 15.71 -1.57 -14.41
CA VAL A 233 14.58 -1.57 -15.35
C VAL A 233 13.30 -1.43 -14.53
N GLU A 234 12.59 -0.32 -14.69
CA GLU A 234 11.39 0.03 -13.94
C GLU A 234 10.14 0.01 -14.83
N LEU A 235 8.96 -0.03 -14.20
CA LEU A 235 7.70 0.25 -14.90
C LEU A 235 7.65 1.74 -15.26
N GLY A 236 7.43 2.05 -16.53
CA GLY A 236 7.25 3.41 -17.00
C GLY A 236 5.85 3.95 -16.71
N ASN A 237 5.69 5.27 -16.80
CA ASN A 237 4.38 5.88 -16.70
C ASN A 237 3.47 5.38 -17.85
N GLY A 238 2.28 4.89 -17.51
CA GLY A 238 1.36 4.28 -18.47
C GLY A 238 1.52 2.76 -18.64
N PHE A 239 2.39 2.11 -17.84
CA PHE A 239 2.37 0.66 -17.74
C PHE A 239 0.95 0.19 -17.38
N SER A 240 0.38 -0.63 -18.25
CA SER A 240 -0.99 -1.13 -18.19
C SER A 240 -1.07 -2.46 -18.92
N TYR A 241 -2.22 -3.12 -18.86
CA TYR A 241 -2.45 -4.35 -19.62
C TYR A 241 -2.17 -4.17 -21.13
N CYS A 242 -2.61 -3.04 -21.71
CA CYS A 242 -2.47 -2.75 -23.14
C CYS A 242 -1.13 -2.09 -23.51
N SER A 243 -0.35 -1.62 -22.54
CA SER A 243 0.90 -0.90 -22.80
C SER A 243 1.98 -1.29 -21.80
N ARG A 244 3.01 -1.98 -22.28
CA ARG A 244 4.10 -2.45 -21.43
C ARG A 244 5.30 -1.52 -21.59
N VAL A 245 5.22 -0.36 -20.93
CA VAL A 245 6.30 0.63 -20.90
C VAL A 245 7.29 0.29 -19.80
N THR A 246 8.56 0.10 -20.12
CA THR A 246 9.63 0.04 -19.11
C THR A 246 10.66 1.15 -19.32
N GLU A 247 11.33 1.55 -18.25
CA GLU A 247 12.39 2.54 -18.27
C GLU A 247 13.68 1.90 -17.74
N ASN A 248 14.76 1.96 -18.51
CA ASN A 248 16.06 1.43 -18.14
C ASN A 248 17.07 2.55 -17.94
N GLY A 249 17.78 2.57 -16.81
CA GLY A 249 18.87 3.50 -16.58
C GLY A 249 19.60 3.22 -15.27
N GLU A 250 20.40 4.18 -14.83
CA GLU A 250 21.24 4.02 -13.65
C GLU A 250 20.72 4.83 -12.45
N TYR A 251 20.83 4.23 -11.27
CA TYR A 251 20.65 4.87 -9.98
C TYR A 251 21.99 5.10 -9.28
N HIS A 252 22.21 6.31 -8.79
CA HIS A 252 23.29 6.64 -7.87
C HIS A 252 22.72 7.25 -6.58
N LYS A 253 22.93 6.57 -5.44
CA LYS A 253 22.43 6.99 -4.11
C LYS A 253 20.91 7.31 -4.14
N GLY A 254 20.13 6.45 -4.79
CA GLY A 254 18.68 6.56 -4.85
C GLY A 254 18.16 7.60 -5.84
N LYS A 255 19.03 8.23 -6.64
CA LYS A 255 18.64 9.17 -7.69
C LYS A 255 18.89 8.58 -9.07
N LYS A 256 17.95 8.76 -10.00
CA LYS A 256 18.15 8.49 -11.43
C LYS A 256 19.28 9.38 -11.94
N VAL A 257 20.27 8.81 -12.63
CA VAL A 257 21.40 9.54 -13.21
C VAL A 257 21.61 9.12 -14.66
N GLY A 258 22.24 10.00 -15.44
CA GLY A 258 22.62 9.72 -16.82
C GLY A 258 21.43 9.58 -17.78
N ARG A 259 21.60 8.67 -18.75
CA ARG A 259 20.63 8.38 -19.79
C ARG A 259 19.63 7.32 -19.31
N TRP A 260 18.35 7.57 -19.60
CA TRP A 260 17.27 6.62 -19.39
C TRP A 260 16.59 6.29 -20.72
N ASP A 261 16.52 5.00 -21.02
CA ASP A 261 15.91 4.46 -22.22
C ASP A 261 14.51 3.92 -21.90
N MET A 262 13.50 4.43 -22.59
CA MET A 262 12.13 3.96 -22.49
C MET A 262 11.87 2.92 -23.59
N TRP A 263 11.36 1.76 -23.17
CA TRP A 263 10.97 0.66 -24.04
C TRP A 263 9.46 0.53 -24.02
N TYR A 264 8.85 0.50 -25.19
CA TYR A 264 7.41 0.28 -25.34
C TYR A 264 7.17 -0.99 -26.13
N LYS A 265 6.33 -1.86 -25.57
CA LYS A 265 5.79 -3.04 -26.25
C LYS A 265 4.26 -2.95 -26.29
N ASP A 266 3.74 -2.85 -27.51
CA ASP A 266 2.33 -3.00 -27.82
C ASP A 266 1.96 -4.50 -27.78
N GLN A 267 0.72 -4.83 -27.43
CA GLN A 267 0.25 -6.22 -27.54
C GLN A 267 0.16 -6.66 -29.02
N ASP A 268 -0.20 -5.74 -29.91
CA ASP A 268 -0.45 -6.06 -31.32
C ASP A 268 0.82 -5.97 -32.17
N ASN A 269 1.76 -5.10 -31.80
CA ASN A 269 3.02 -4.92 -32.52
C ASN A 269 4.18 -5.57 -31.77
N LYS A 270 4.78 -6.62 -32.37
CA LYS A 270 6.03 -7.22 -31.89
C LYS A 270 7.26 -6.28 -31.97
N GLN A 271 7.07 -5.02 -32.35
CA GLN A 271 8.14 -4.04 -32.49
C GLN A 271 8.36 -3.30 -31.17
N ASN A 272 9.62 -3.26 -30.73
CA ASN A 272 10.03 -2.46 -29.59
C ASN A 272 10.42 -1.06 -30.09
N PHE A 273 9.83 -0.03 -29.51
CA PHE A 273 10.24 1.35 -29.73
C PHE A 273 11.13 1.81 -28.58
N GLN A 274 12.24 2.48 -28.90
CA GLN A 274 13.16 3.06 -27.93
C GLN A 274 13.09 4.58 -27.99
N MET A 275 12.79 5.22 -26.86
CA MET A 275 12.91 6.67 -26.69
C MET A 275 13.97 6.98 -25.63
N GLN A 276 14.71 8.08 -25.81
CA GLN A 276 15.83 8.45 -24.94
C GLN A 276 15.52 9.74 -24.18
N TYR A 277 15.80 9.76 -22.88
CA TYR A 277 15.70 10.93 -22.02
C TYR A 277 16.97 11.09 -21.19
N ASN A 278 17.41 12.34 -20.98
CA ASN A 278 18.59 12.65 -20.16
C ASN A 278 18.16 13.34 -18.86
N TYR A 279 18.61 12.82 -17.72
CA TYR A 279 18.41 13.46 -16.42
C TYR A 279 19.65 14.28 -16.05
N ASN A 280 19.52 15.61 -16.08
CA ASN A 280 20.56 16.51 -15.60
C ASN A 280 20.48 16.61 -14.07
N ILE A 281 21.54 16.19 -13.38
CA ILE A 281 21.70 16.45 -11.95
C ILE A 281 22.10 17.91 -11.82
N ASN A 282 21.15 18.80 -11.53
CA ASN A 282 21.50 20.14 -11.05
C ASN A 282 22.08 19.98 -9.64
N CYS A 283 23.42 19.91 -9.55
CA CYS A 283 24.12 20.02 -8.28
C CYS A 283 23.91 21.45 -7.76
N LEU A 284 23.00 21.62 -6.82
CA LEU A 284 22.98 22.80 -5.96
C LEU A 284 24.19 22.66 -5.02
N CYS A 285 25.28 23.34 -5.39
CA CYS A 285 26.49 23.48 -4.57
C CYS A 285 26.25 24.41 -3.39
#